data_AF-A0A2W5YGT3-F1
#
_entry.id   AF-A0A2W5YGT3-F1
#
_cell.length_a   1.000
_cell.length_b   1.000
_cell.length_c   1.000
_cell.angle_alpha   90.00
_cell.angle_beta   90.00
_cell.angle_gamma   90.00
#
_symmetry.space_group_name_H-M   'P 1'
#
loop_
_entity.id
_entity.type
_entity.pdbx_description
1 polymer ?
#
loop_
_entity_poly.entity_id
_entity_poly.type
_entity_poly.pdbx_seq_one_letter_code
_entity_poly.pdbx_strand_id
1 'polypeptide(L)'
;MRGETPIRERVRQRGYPMSAEERARLRQGLHKRGLSIRGFAARAGVHPATLSAILAGQSDPSPQTLTRLAGAWKDIRPHAATTQLLRDLETASP
;
A
#
# COMPACT_ATOMS: atom_id res chain seq x y z
N MET A 1 -0.56 -31.62 -20.74
CA MET A 1 -1.27 -30.59 -19.96
C MET A 1 -0.27 -30.00 -18.97
N ARG A 2 0.10 -28.71 -19.10
CA ARG A 2 1.02 -28.06 -18.14
C ARG A 2 0.20 -27.73 -16.89
N GLY A 3 0.43 -28.45 -15.80
CA GLY A 3 -0.18 -28.14 -14.51
C GLY A 3 0.29 -26.77 -14.05
N GLU A 4 -0.62 -25.81 -13.95
CA GLU A 4 -0.32 -24.51 -13.37
C GLU A 4 0.10 -24.71 -11.92
N THR A 5 1.30 -24.27 -11.58
CA THR A 5 1.86 -24.40 -10.24
C THR A 5 0.88 -23.80 -9.21
N PRO A 6 0.49 -24.54 -8.15
CA PRO A 6 -0.46 -24.04 -7.15
C PRO A 6 0.01 -22.71 -6.55
N ILE A 7 -0.92 -21.77 -6.34
CA ILE A 7 -0.61 -20.42 -5.80
C ILE A 7 0.23 -20.52 -4.51
N ARG A 8 -0.04 -21.52 -3.66
CA ARG A 8 0.70 -21.79 -2.42
C ARG A 8 2.20 -22.07 -2.64
N GLU A 9 2.54 -22.74 -3.73
CA GLU A 9 3.92 -23.09 -4.09
C GLU A 9 4.66 -21.88 -4.69
N ARG A 10 3.97 -21.08 -5.52
CA ARG A 10 4.51 -19.82 -6.09
C ARG A 10 4.79 -18.80 -4.99
N VAL A 11 3.88 -18.70 -4.03
CA VAL A 11 4.02 -17.88 -2.81
C VAL A 11 5.26 -18.26 -2.00
N ARG A 12 5.54 -19.56 -1.89
CA ARG A 12 6.70 -20.08 -1.17
C ARG A 12 8.04 -19.79 -1.88
N GLN A 13 8.05 -19.74 -3.21
CA GLN A 13 9.28 -19.70 -4.01
C GLN A 13 9.62 -18.32 -4.60
N ARG A 14 8.65 -17.42 -4.81
CA ARG A 14 8.85 -16.15 -5.54
C ARG A 14 8.32 -14.88 -4.86
N GLY A 15 7.55 -15.00 -3.78
CA GLY A 15 6.80 -13.89 -3.20
C GLY A 15 5.32 -13.95 -3.59
N TYR A 16 4.54 -12.97 -3.14
CA TYR A 16 3.11 -12.87 -3.43
C TYR A 16 2.88 -11.96 -4.62
N PRO A 17 2.57 -12.49 -5.82
CA PRO A 17 2.26 -11.65 -6.96
C PRO A 17 1.00 -10.84 -6.68
N MET A 18 1.15 -9.51 -6.59
CA MET A 18 0.01 -8.61 -6.56
C MET A 18 -0.53 -8.46 -7.98
N SER A 19 -1.83 -8.65 -8.15
CA SER A 19 -2.54 -8.32 -9.39
C SER A 19 -2.44 -6.82 -9.71
N ALA A 20 -2.69 -6.46 -10.98
CA ALA A 20 -2.76 -5.07 -11.40
C ALA A 20 -3.81 -4.27 -10.60
N GLU A 21 -4.94 -4.89 -10.28
CA GLU A 21 -6.01 -4.28 -9.50
C GLU A 21 -5.59 -4.01 -8.05
N GLU A 22 -4.91 -4.95 -7.38
CA GLU A 22 -4.41 -4.75 -6.02
C GLU A 22 -3.40 -3.60 -5.95
N ARG A 23 -2.49 -3.51 -6.92
CA ARG A 23 -1.53 -2.40 -7.02
C ARG A 23 -2.23 -1.06 -7.26
N ALA A 24 -3.26 -1.04 -8.10
CA ALA A 24 -4.07 0.15 -8.36
C ALA A 24 -4.82 0.60 -7.09
N ARG A 25 -5.44 -0.34 -6.36
CA ARG A 25 -6.11 -0.07 -5.08
C ARG A 25 -5.15 0.51 -4.04
N LEU A 26 -3.93 -0.04 -3.96
CA LEU A 26 -2.90 0.51 -3.07
C LEU A 26 -2.53 1.95 -3.45
N ARG A 27 -2.25 2.23 -4.74
CA ARG A 27 -1.96 3.60 -5.21
C ARG A 27 -3.09 4.57 -4.93
N GLN A 28 -4.32 4.19 -5.25
CA GLN A 28 -5.50 5.04 -5.02
C GLN A 28 -5.72 5.32 -3.54
N GLY A 29 -5.59 4.32 -2.67
CA GLY A 29 -5.77 4.54 -1.25
C GLY A 29 -4.64 5.37 -0.63
N LEU A 30 -3.39 5.30 -1.14
CA LEU A 30 -2.32 6.23 -0.76
C LEU A 30 -2.68 7.67 -1.15
N HIS A 31 -3.13 7.87 -2.38
CA HIS A 31 -3.53 9.18 -2.88
C HIS A 31 -4.69 9.79 -2.06
N LYS A 32 -5.74 9.00 -1.78
CA LYS A 32 -6.87 9.41 -0.94
C LYS A 32 -6.47 9.79 0.49
N ARG A 33 -5.33 9.28 0.97
CA ARG A 33 -4.77 9.54 2.30
C ARG A 33 -3.68 10.62 2.30
N GLY A 34 -3.42 11.27 1.15
CA GLY A 34 -2.37 12.29 1.00
C GLY A 34 -0.95 11.73 1.12
N LEU A 35 -0.76 10.42 0.94
CA LEU A 35 0.52 9.76 1.10
C LEU A 35 1.27 9.63 -0.22
N SER A 36 2.54 10.04 -0.22
CA SER A 36 3.46 9.70 -1.29
C SER A 36 3.97 8.26 -1.15
N ILE A 37 4.36 7.65 -2.27
CA ILE A 37 4.99 6.32 -2.28
C ILE A 37 6.23 6.31 -1.37
N ARG A 38 7.07 7.35 -1.45
CA ARG A 38 8.26 7.49 -0.60
C ARG A 38 7.89 7.57 0.89
N GLY A 39 6.90 8.38 1.25
CA GLY A 39 6.45 8.53 2.64
C GLY A 39 5.89 7.23 3.21
N PHE A 40 5.06 6.53 2.43
CA PHE A 40 4.52 5.24 2.85
C PHE A 40 5.61 4.16 2.96
N ALA A 41 6.55 4.11 2.02
CA ALA A 41 7.68 3.17 2.06
C ALA A 41 8.54 3.37 3.30
N ALA A 42 8.91 4.62 3.62
CA ALA A 42 9.66 4.95 4.82
C ALA A 42 8.93 4.49 6.08
N ARG A 43 7.62 4.73 6.15
CA ARG A 43 6.78 4.33 7.29
C ARG A 43 6.64 2.82 7.44
N ALA A 44 6.63 2.10 6.33
CA ALA A 44 6.63 0.64 6.30
C ALA A 44 8.02 0.02 6.52
N GLY A 45 9.09 0.81 6.65
CA GLY A 45 10.45 0.28 6.76
C GLY A 45 10.84 -0.54 5.53
N VAL A 46 10.44 -0.08 4.34
CA VAL A 46 10.83 -0.65 3.05
C VAL A 46 11.44 0.43 2.17
N HIS A 47 12.38 0.03 1.33
CA HIS A 47 13.04 0.98 0.43
C HIS A 47 12.03 1.52 -0.61
N PRO A 48 12.02 2.84 -0.90
CA PRO A 48 11.08 3.44 -1.85
C PRO A 48 11.13 2.78 -3.24
N ALA A 49 12.31 2.40 -3.71
CA ALA A 49 12.47 1.71 -4.99
C ALA A 49 11.78 0.33 -5.00
N THR A 50 11.82 -0.39 -3.87
CA THR A 50 11.13 -1.68 -3.72
C THR A 50 9.62 -1.51 -3.84
N LEU A 51 9.05 -0.53 -3.15
CA LEU A 51 7.61 -0.26 -3.26
C LEU A 51 7.22 0.20 -4.67
N SER A 52 8.03 1.03 -5.32
CA SER A 52 7.81 1.44 -6.71
C SER A 52 7.83 0.25 -7.68
N ALA A 53 8.80 -0.66 -7.54
CA ALA A 53 8.90 -1.87 -8.36
C ALA A 53 7.70 -2.80 -8.14
N ILE A 54 7.26 -2.98 -6.89
CA ILE A 54 6.05 -3.74 -6.55
C ILE A 54 4.83 -3.12 -7.23
N LEU A 55 4.63 -1.80 -7.10
CA LEU A 55 3.49 -1.11 -7.70
C LEU A 55 3.52 -1.09 -9.23
N ALA A 56 4.70 -1.19 -9.84
CA ALA A 56 4.89 -1.35 -11.28
C ALA A 56 4.72 -2.80 -11.75
N GLY A 57 4.61 -3.78 -10.85
CA GLY A 57 4.57 -5.21 -11.18
C GLY A 57 5.92 -5.78 -11.64
N GLN A 58 7.03 -5.08 -11.36
CA GLN A 58 8.38 -5.52 -11.69
C GLN A 58 9.00 -6.42 -10.61
N SER A 59 8.39 -6.49 -9.42
CA SER A 59 8.85 -7.32 -8.33
C SER A 59 7.68 -7.80 -7.47
N ASP A 60 7.74 -9.06 -7.08
CA ASP A 60 6.76 -9.63 -6.16
C ASP A 60 7.21 -9.35 -4.72
N PRO A 61 6.33 -8.82 -3.85
CA PRO A 61 6.65 -8.62 -2.45
C PRO A 61 6.85 -9.96 -1.73
N SER A 62 7.88 -10.02 -0.88
CA SER A 62 8.02 -11.11 0.09
C SER A 62 6.88 -11.09 1.11
N PRO A 63 6.59 -12.20 1.80
CA PRO A 63 5.63 -12.21 2.92
C PRO A 63 5.95 -11.15 3.98
N GLN A 64 7.24 -10.97 4.31
CA GLN A 64 7.68 -9.94 5.27
C GLN A 64 7.39 -8.52 4.76
N THR A 65 7.63 -8.27 3.47
CA THR A 65 7.31 -6.98 2.83
C THR A 65 5.81 -6.70 2.89
N LEU A 66 4.96 -7.70 2.60
CA LEU A 66 3.51 -7.55 2.74
C LEU A 66 3.09 -7.26 4.18
N THR A 67 3.66 -7.95 5.17
CA THR A 67 3.37 -7.69 6.59
C THR A 67 3.72 -6.25 6.97
N ARG A 68 4.88 -5.75 6.52
CA ARG A 68 5.31 -4.36 6.74
C ARG A 68 4.37 -3.35 6.10
N LEU A 69 4.01 -3.55 4.84
CA LEU A 69 3.07 -2.68 4.12
C LEU A 69 1.69 -2.69 4.77
N ALA A 70 1.18 -3.85 5.18
CA ALA A 70 -0.11 -3.98 5.86
C ALA A 70 -0.11 -3.33 7.25
N GLY A 71 0.96 -3.50 8.02
CA GLY A 71 1.13 -2.82 9.31
C GLY A 71 1.14 -1.30 9.15
N ALA A 72 1.95 -0.81 8.22
CA ALA A 72 1.97 0.59 7.86
C ALA A 72 0.66 1.07 7.24
N TRP A 73 -0.22 0.21 6.73
CA TRP A 73 -1.53 0.62 6.24
C TRP A 73 -2.54 0.82 7.37
N LYS A 74 -2.52 -0.07 8.37
CA LYS A 74 -3.38 -0.04 9.56
C LYS A 74 -3.06 1.14 10.47
N ASP A 75 -1.78 1.48 10.59
CA ASP A 75 -1.33 2.61 11.39
C ASP A 75 -1.71 3.96 10.76
N ILE A 76 -2.28 3.99 9.54
CA ILE A 76 -2.68 5.26 8.91
C ILE A 76 -3.96 5.72 9.60
N ARG A 77 -3.83 6.65 10.55
CA ARG A 77 -4.97 7.49 10.90
C ARG A 77 -5.34 8.34 9.68
N PRO A 78 -6.62 8.49 9.33
CA PRO A 78 -7.02 9.44 8.29
C PRO A 78 -6.42 10.80 8.62
N HIS A 79 -5.83 11.45 7.62
CA HIS A 79 -5.10 12.70 7.81
C HIS A 79 -6.02 13.70 8.50
N ALA A 80 -5.65 14.09 9.73
CA ALA A 80 -6.42 15.00 10.57
C ALA A 80 -6.63 16.37 9.93
N ALA A 81 -5.92 16.72 8.84
CA ALA A 81 -6.18 17.94 8.10
C ALA A 81 -7.59 17.98 7.52
N THR A 82 -8.19 16.84 7.11
CA THR A 82 -9.60 16.81 6.72
C THR A 82 -10.51 17.03 7.91
N THR A 83 -10.16 16.50 9.09
CA THR A 83 -10.96 16.66 10.31
C THR A 83 -10.89 18.07 10.89
N GLN A 84 -9.75 18.75 10.77
CA GLN A 84 -9.58 20.13 11.19
C GLN A 84 -10.25 21.08 10.20
N LEU A 85 -10.08 20.90 8.88
CA LEU A 85 -10.82 21.68 7.88
C LEU A 85 -12.33 21.53 8.00
N LEU A 86 -12.85 20.30 8.23
CA LEU A 86 -14.27 20.08 8.42
C LEU A 86 -14.79 20.75 9.70
N ARG A 87 -14.01 20.67 10.79
CA ARG A 87 -14.35 21.31 12.06
C ARG A 87 -14.33 22.84 11.95
N ASP A 88 -13.32 23.39 11.31
CA ASP A 88 -13.17 24.83 11.10
C ASP A 88 -14.32 25.36 10.22
N LEU A 89 -14.76 24.59 9.22
CA LEU A 89 -15.94 24.90 8.39
C LEU A 89 -17.28 24.77 9.14
N GLU A 90 -17.42 23.79 10.05
CA GLU A 90 -18.61 23.66 10.91
C GLU A 90 -18.72 24.79 11.94
N THR A 91 -17.59 25.30 12.45
CA THR A 91 -17.58 26.46 13.37
C THR A 91 -17.68 27.81 12.68
N ALA A 92 -17.54 27.86 11.35
CA ALA A 92 -17.62 29.08 10.55
C ALA A 92 -19.04 29.40 10.02
N SER A 93 -20.06 28.65 10.44
CA SER A 93 -21.46 29.01 10.16
C SER A 93 -21.98 29.95 11.27
N PRO A 94 -22.47 31.16 10.95
CA PRO A 94 -23.01 32.11 11.94
C PRO A 94 -24.31 31.65 12.60
#